data_AF-A0A7V9NY07-F1
#
_entry.id   AF-A0A7V9NY07-F1
#
_cell.length_a   1.000
_cell.length_b   1.000
_cell.length_c   1.000
_cell.angle_alpha   90.00
_cell.angle_beta   90.00
_cell.angle_gamma   90.00
#
_symmetry.space_group_name_H-M   'P 1'
#
loop_
_entity.id
_entity.type
_entity.pdbx_description
1 polymer ?
#
loop_
_entity_poly.entity_id
_entity_poly.type
_entity_poly.pdbx_seq_one_letter_code
_entity_poly.pdbx_strand_id
1 'polypeptide(L)'
;MAKKISILLLFFLFAGHSHCYSQKTLEILITRFGKLKKFEVHNGEFLEYKLKGQFSYHRNKITNLQDSLIVFSNDSVIKLEQLKAIRLKNNIHLVRTFQTAFIGLGAGFFFLNTTNNLINDRSPAIDPLAVMIGAGLIGTGLLIKQIGIKRIRINGRKHLKIIDLNLNNLSEKP
;
A
#
# COMPACT_ATOMS: atom_id res chain seq x y z
N MET A 1 -34.01 -36.53 8.12
CA MET A 1 -33.40 -35.42 7.34
C MET A 1 -32.16 -34.80 8.00
N ALA A 2 -32.15 -34.54 9.31
CA ALA A 2 -31.04 -33.88 10.02
C ALA A 2 -29.64 -34.51 9.81
N LYS A 3 -29.51 -35.84 9.77
CA LYS A 3 -28.22 -36.53 9.54
C LYS A 3 -27.61 -36.23 8.16
N LYS A 4 -28.41 -36.06 7.10
CA LYS A 4 -27.90 -35.76 5.75
C LYS A 4 -27.38 -34.32 5.63
N ILE A 5 -28.04 -33.39 6.32
CA ILE A 5 -27.62 -31.98 6.39
C ILE A 5 -26.30 -31.85 7.17
N SER A 6 -26.14 -32.62 8.25
CA SER A 6 -24.91 -32.63 9.05
C SER A 6 -23.68 -33.14 8.27
N ILE A 7 -23.84 -34.16 7.42
CA ILE A 7 -22.75 -34.70 6.59
C ILE A 7 -22.35 -33.71 5.47
N LEU A 8 -23.31 -33.02 4.86
CA LEU A 8 -23.05 -32.01 3.83
C LEU A 8 -22.27 -30.81 4.38
N LEU A 9 -22.58 -30.39 5.62
CA LEU A 9 -21.91 -29.30 6.31
C LEU A 9 -20.46 -29.66 6.69
N LEU A 10 -20.22 -30.92 7.05
CA LEU A 10 -18.86 -31.43 7.31
C LEU A 10 -18.00 -31.43 6.03
N PHE A 11 -18.59 -31.80 4.89
CA PHE A 11 -17.90 -31.80 3.59
C PHE A 11 -17.51 -30.38 3.15
N PHE A 12 -18.37 -29.38 3.40
CA PHE A 12 -18.07 -27.98 3.09
C PHE A 12 -16.96 -27.40 3.98
N LEU A 13 -16.87 -27.83 5.24
CA LEU A 13 -15.79 -27.43 6.15
C LEU A 13 -14.45 -28.07 5.78
N PHE A 14 -14.44 -29.32 5.29
CA PHE A 14 -13.21 -29.98 4.81
C PHE A 14 -12.75 -29.48 3.43
N ALA A 15 -13.68 -29.19 2.52
CA ALA A 15 -13.35 -28.63 1.20
C ALA A 15 -12.76 -27.21 1.25
N GLY A 16 -12.97 -26.49 2.37
CA GLY A 16 -12.42 -25.15 2.61
C GLY A 16 -10.97 -25.10 3.14
N HIS A 17 -10.30 -26.25 3.32
CA HIS A 17 -8.88 -26.30 3.74
C HIS A 17 -7.94 -25.96 2.59
N SER A 18 -8.14 -24.80 1.97
CA SER A 18 -7.29 -24.27 0.93
C SER A 18 -6.00 -23.77 1.57
N HIS A 19 -4.98 -24.63 1.56
CA HIS A 19 -3.56 -24.31 1.65
C HIS A 19 -3.19 -23.00 2.37
N CYS A 20 -3.10 -23.06 3.70
CA CYS A 20 -2.39 -22.04 4.47
C CYS A 20 -0.88 -22.19 4.21
N TYR A 21 -0.40 -21.62 3.10
CA TYR A 21 1.03 -21.51 2.88
C TYR A 21 1.58 -20.43 3.80
N SER A 22 2.48 -20.83 4.70
CA SER A 22 3.29 -19.90 5.46
C SER A 22 4.18 -19.12 4.49
N GLN A 23 3.93 -17.82 4.36
CA GLN A 23 4.66 -16.96 3.44
C GLN A 23 5.77 -16.21 4.18
N LYS A 24 6.93 -16.10 3.54
CA LYS A 24 8.00 -15.22 4.01
C LYS A 24 7.55 -13.77 3.93
N THR A 25 7.85 -13.01 4.98
CA THR A 25 7.44 -11.62 5.10
C THR A 25 8.65 -10.75 5.38
N LEU A 26 8.74 -9.61 4.70
CA LEU A 26 9.72 -8.57 4.96
C LEU A 26 9.19 -7.65 6.06
N GLU A 27 9.75 -7.74 7.26
CA GLU A 27 9.47 -6.83 8.36
C GLU A 27 10.40 -5.60 8.32
N ILE A 28 9.78 -4.43 8.42
CA ILE A 28 10.45 -3.14 8.59
C ILE A 28 10.23 -2.69 10.03
N LEU A 29 11.28 -2.77 10.82
CA LEU A 29 11.26 -2.48 12.24
C LEU A 29 11.71 -1.04 12.49
N ILE A 30 10.85 -0.26 13.13
CA ILE A 30 11.13 1.14 13.49
C ILE A 30 11.00 1.29 14.99
N THR A 31 12.13 1.57 15.66
CA THR A 31 12.13 1.90 17.08
C THR A 31 12.04 3.41 17.25
N ARG A 32 10.96 3.90 17.88
CA ARG A 32 10.77 5.33 18.18
C ARG A 32 10.23 5.50 19.60
N PHE A 33 10.94 6.25 20.45
CA PHE A 33 10.55 6.53 21.83
C PHE A 33 10.21 5.25 22.64
N GLY A 34 11.05 4.22 22.52
CA GLY A 34 10.82 2.93 23.20
C GLY A 34 9.70 2.07 22.60
N LYS A 35 8.88 2.60 21.69
CA LYS A 35 7.85 1.83 20.99
C LYS A 35 8.39 1.24 19.69
N LEU A 36 8.23 -0.07 19.53
CA LEU A 36 8.52 -0.77 18.28
C LEU A 36 7.31 -0.67 17.37
N LYS A 37 7.49 -0.09 16.19
CA LYS A 37 6.48 -0.11 15.13
C LYS A 37 6.95 -1.02 14.00
N LYS A 38 6.12 -1.99 13.65
CA LYS A 38 6.37 -2.94 12.56
C LYS A 38 5.57 -2.55 11.31
N PHE A 39 6.15 -2.80 10.15
CA PHE A 39 5.46 -2.82 8.87
C PHE A 39 5.86 -4.09 8.15
N GLU A 40 4.88 -4.79 7.60
CA GLU A 40 5.06 -6.06 6.91
C GLU A 40 4.80 -5.84 5.43
N VAL A 41 5.67 -6.42 4.59
CA VAL A 41 5.51 -6.47 3.14
C VAL A 41 5.63 -7.93 2.72
N HIS A 42 4.67 -8.41 1.95
CA HIS A 42 4.53 -9.81 1.58
C HIS A 42 5.06 -10.10 0.18
N ASN A 43 5.34 -11.38 -0.08
CA ASN A 43 5.59 -11.85 -1.44
C ASN A 43 4.39 -11.54 -2.34
N GLY A 44 4.66 -11.09 -3.57
CA GLY A 44 3.65 -10.66 -4.52
C GLY A 44 3.27 -9.17 -4.43
N GLU A 45 3.68 -8.45 -3.38
CA GLU A 45 3.43 -7.01 -3.26
C GLU A 45 4.47 -6.16 -4.00
N PHE A 46 4.09 -4.92 -4.32
CA PHE A 46 5.02 -3.95 -4.89
C PHE A 46 5.79 -3.22 -3.80
N LEU A 47 7.11 -3.26 -3.88
CA LEU A 47 7.99 -2.48 -3.00
C LEU A 47 8.52 -1.26 -3.76
N GLU A 48 8.31 -0.07 -3.21
CA GLU A 48 8.98 1.14 -3.66
C GLU A 48 10.23 1.37 -2.81
N TYR A 49 11.41 1.31 -3.42
CA TYR A 49 12.68 1.38 -2.70
C TYR A 49 13.70 2.28 -3.38
N LYS A 50 14.74 2.66 -2.63
CA LYS A 50 15.86 3.46 -3.09
C LYS A 50 17.15 2.83 -2.62
N LEU A 51 18.11 2.65 -3.52
CA LEU A 51 19.42 2.07 -3.23
C LEU A 51 20.41 3.13 -2.71
N LYS A 52 21.44 2.67 -2.00
CA LYS A 52 22.63 3.48 -1.66
C LYS A 52 23.31 3.90 -2.97
N GLY A 53 23.81 5.15 -3.03
CA GLY A 53 24.41 5.72 -4.24
C GLY A 53 23.43 6.23 -5.32
N GLN A 54 22.16 5.83 -5.28
CA GLN A 54 21.18 6.27 -6.30
C GLN A 54 20.29 7.42 -5.81
N PHE A 55 19.73 8.19 -6.75
CA PHE A 55 18.84 9.32 -6.48
C PHE A 55 17.35 8.98 -6.62
N SER A 56 17.00 8.09 -7.54
CA SER A 56 15.62 7.72 -7.85
C SER A 56 15.07 6.60 -6.97
N TYR A 57 13.74 6.51 -6.91
CA TYR A 57 13.05 5.35 -6.34
C TYR A 57 12.66 4.39 -7.46
N HIS A 58 12.79 3.09 -7.20
CA HIS A 58 12.36 2.00 -8.05
C HIS A 58 11.09 1.38 -7.48
N ARG A 59 10.24 0.80 -8.34
CA ARG A 59 9.01 0.12 -7.94
C ARG A 59 8.93 -1.23 -8.63
N ASN A 60 9.21 -2.29 -7.89
CA ASN A 60 9.19 -3.66 -8.42
C ASN A 60 8.31 -4.57 -7.55
N LYS A 61 7.77 -5.63 -8.15
CA LYS A 61 7.00 -6.66 -7.45
C LYS A 61 7.96 -7.66 -6.79
N ILE A 62 7.78 -7.94 -5.52
CA ILE A 62 8.55 -8.96 -4.79
C ILE A 62 8.06 -10.33 -5.28
N THR A 63 8.97 -11.16 -5.75
CA THR A 63 8.69 -12.56 -6.10
C THR A 63 9.12 -13.51 -5.00
N ASN A 64 10.24 -13.25 -4.35
CA ASN A 64 10.74 -14.08 -3.27
C ASN A 64 11.58 -13.28 -2.28
N LEU A 65 11.67 -13.80 -1.05
CA LEU A 65 12.49 -13.28 0.03
C LEU A 65 13.41 -14.40 0.53
N GLN A 66 14.70 -14.11 0.61
CA GLN A 66 15.71 -15.00 1.20
C GLN A 66 16.45 -14.21 2.28
N ASP A 67 17.01 -14.84 3.30
CA ASP A 67 17.54 -14.25 4.54
C ASP A 67 17.94 -12.75 4.51
N SER A 68 18.83 -12.36 3.59
CA SER A 68 19.27 -10.98 3.39
C SER A 68 19.04 -10.43 1.97
N LEU A 69 18.28 -11.13 1.14
CA LEU A 69 18.05 -10.83 -0.28
C LEU A 69 16.56 -10.69 -0.60
N ILE A 70 16.24 -9.66 -1.39
CA ILE A 70 14.92 -9.48 -2.00
C ILE A 70 15.05 -9.82 -3.48
N VAL A 71 14.23 -10.75 -3.95
CA VAL A 71 14.11 -11.11 -5.36
C VAL A 71 12.87 -10.44 -5.93
N PHE A 72 13.05 -9.75 -7.05
CA PHE A 72 11.99 -9.05 -7.76
C PHE A 72 11.60 -9.76 -9.06
N SER A 73 10.43 -9.41 -9.59
CA SER A 73 9.89 -9.98 -10.83
C SER A 73 10.68 -9.67 -12.10
N ASN A 74 11.62 -8.72 -12.04
CA ASN A 74 12.50 -8.35 -13.16
C ASN A 74 13.87 -9.03 -13.05
N ASP A 75 13.93 -10.17 -12.35
CA ASP A 75 15.14 -10.94 -12.04
C ASP A 75 16.22 -10.17 -11.27
N SER A 76 15.90 -8.97 -10.76
CA SER A 76 16.82 -8.23 -9.91
C SER A 76 16.83 -8.81 -8.50
N VAL A 77 18.04 -9.02 -7.98
CA VAL A 77 18.29 -9.49 -6.62
C VAL A 77 19.01 -8.38 -5.86
N ILE A 78 18.44 -7.97 -4.73
CA ILE A 78 18.94 -6.83 -3.95
C ILE A 78 19.19 -7.26 -2.52
N LYS A 79 20.40 -6.96 -2.02
CA LYS A 79 20.73 -7.15 -0.60
C LYS A 79 20.03 -6.11 0.26
N LEU A 80 19.52 -6.51 1.43
CA LEU A 80 18.89 -5.58 2.38
C LEU A 80 19.81 -4.41 2.74
N GLU A 81 21.12 -4.66 2.82
CA GLU A 81 22.14 -3.66 3.13
C GLU A 81 22.31 -2.61 2.03
N GLN A 82 21.98 -2.91 0.77
CA GLN A 82 22.05 -1.97 -0.34
C GLN A 82 20.89 -0.97 -0.33
N LEU A 83 19.83 -1.26 0.43
CA LEU A 83 18.68 -0.38 0.56
C LEU A 83 19.02 0.84 1.42
N LYS A 84 18.66 2.01 0.91
CA LYS A 84 18.79 3.31 1.60
C LYS A 84 17.47 3.78 2.18
N ALA A 85 16.38 3.61 1.45
CA ALA A 85 15.05 4.00 1.89
C ALA A 85 13.96 3.16 1.22
N ILE A 86 12.83 3.04 1.91
CA ILE A 86 11.60 2.41 1.42
C ILE A 86 10.47 3.43 1.50
N ARG A 87 9.64 3.45 0.46
CA ARG A 87 8.35 4.17 0.44
C ARG A 87 7.26 3.16 0.73
N LEU A 88 6.58 3.36 1.86
CA LEU A 88 5.35 2.66 2.15
C LEU A 88 4.20 3.57 1.76
N LYS A 89 3.43 3.14 0.77
CA LYS A 89 2.12 3.73 0.54
C LYS A 89 1.24 3.28 1.68
N ASN A 90 0.91 4.24 2.53
CA ASN A 90 0.04 3.99 3.65
C ASN A 90 -1.38 3.80 3.07
N ASN A 91 -1.85 2.56 2.97
CA ASN A 91 -3.22 2.24 2.59
C ASN A 91 -4.20 2.56 3.73
N ILE A 92 -4.00 3.69 4.43
CA ILE A 92 -5.00 4.18 5.37
C ILE A 92 -6.23 4.50 4.54
N HIS A 93 -7.28 3.71 4.75
CA HIS A 93 -8.56 3.84 4.05
C HIS A 93 -9.03 5.30 4.03
N LEU A 94 -8.95 5.97 5.18
CA LEU A 94 -9.32 7.37 5.36
C LEU A 94 -8.54 8.35 4.44
N VAL A 95 -7.22 8.19 4.27
CA VAL A 95 -6.42 9.04 3.37
C VAL A 95 -6.86 8.83 1.91
N ARG A 96 -7.12 7.58 1.51
CA ARG A 96 -7.61 7.24 0.17
C ARG A 96 -9.02 7.77 -0.07
N THR A 97 -9.91 7.66 0.91
CA THR A 97 -11.28 8.20 0.86
C THR A 97 -11.24 9.71 0.70
N PHE A 98 -10.50 10.43 1.54
CA PHE A 98 -10.39 11.88 1.42
C PHE A 98 -9.77 12.29 0.09
N GLN A 99 -8.66 11.67 -0.34
CA GLN A 99 -8.09 11.94 -1.67
C GLN A 99 -9.15 11.82 -2.77
N THR A 100 -9.91 10.73 -2.79
CA THR A 100 -10.92 10.46 -3.82
C THR A 100 -12.08 11.43 -3.73
N ALA A 101 -12.55 11.74 -2.52
CA ALA A 101 -13.62 12.68 -2.26
C ALA A 101 -13.24 14.10 -2.70
N PHE A 102 -12.06 14.60 -2.33
CA PHE A 102 -11.62 15.94 -2.72
C PHE A 102 -11.48 16.10 -4.24
N ILE A 103 -10.89 15.11 -4.92
CA ILE A 103 -10.79 15.13 -6.39
C ILE A 103 -12.18 15.04 -7.03
N GLY A 104 -13.02 14.13 -6.55
CA GLY A 104 -14.38 13.93 -7.07
C GLY A 104 -15.30 15.14 -6.84
N LEU A 105 -15.26 15.74 -5.65
CA LEU A 105 -16.01 16.96 -5.33
C LEU A 105 -15.50 18.15 -6.14
N GLY A 106 -14.19 18.29 -6.35
CA GLY A 106 -13.63 19.37 -7.16
C GLY A 106 -14.08 19.29 -8.62
N ALA A 107 -13.97 18.11 -9.23
CA ALA A 107 -14.44 17.88 -10.61
C ALA A 107 -15.96 17.96 -10.73
N GLY A 108 -16.68 17.37 -9.77
CA GLY A 108 -18.14 17.34 -9.74
C GLY A 108 -18.75 18.71 -9.53
N PHE A 109 -18.19 19.53 -8.63
CA PHE A 109 -18.66 20.90 -8.40
C PHE A 109 -18.50 21.77 -9.65
N PHE A 110 -17.34 21.71 -10.30
CA PHE A 110 -17.12 22.41 -11.57
C PHE A 110 -18.15 21.98 -12.62
N PHE A 111 -18.32 20.67 -12.82
CA PHE A 111 -19.25 20.13 -13.81
C PHE A 111 -20.71 20.51 -13.52
N LEU A 112 -21.16 20.36 -12.27
CA LEU A 112 -22.51 20.72 -11.85
C LEU A 112 -22.78 22.21 -12.03
N ASN A 113 -21.84 23.07 -11.64
CA ASN A 113 -22.01 24.51 -11.75
C ASN A 113 -22.06 24.95 -13.22
N THR A 114 -21.15 24.46 -14.06
CA THR A 114 -21.15 24.78 -15.49
C THR A 114 -22.40 24.25 -16.18
N THR A 115 -22.83 23.02 -15.89
CA THR A 115 -24.06 22.45 -16.44
C THR A 115 -25.29 23.25 -16.00
N ASN A 116 -25.35 23.64 -14.73
CA ASN A 116 -26.43 24.47 -14.21
C ASN A 116 -26.47 25.85 -14.86
N ASN A 117 -25.32 26.49 -15.07
CA ASN A 117 -25.27 27.79 -15.75
C ASN A 117 -25.68 27.70 -17.22
N LEU A 118 -25.28 26.62 -17.92
CA LEU A 118 -25.69 26.35 -19.29
C LEU A 118 -27.19 26.12 -19.42
N ILE A 119 -27.80 25.33 -18.54
CA ILE A 119 -29.24 25.03 -18.58
C ILE A 119 -30.08 26.28 -18.27
N ASN A 120 -29.59 27.17 -17.41
CA ASN A 120 -30.30 28.38 -17.00
C ASN A 120 -29.90 29.64 -17.81
N ASP A 121 -29.21 29.48 -18.95
CA ASP A 121 -28.72 30.56 -19.81
C ASP A 121 -27.97 31.68 -19.05
N ARG A 122 -27.24 31.30 -17.99
CA ARG A 122 -26.43 32.24 -17.19
C ARG A 122 -25.09 32.49 -17.85
N SER A 123 -24.78 33.76 -18.09
CA SER A 123 -23.48 34.20 -18.59
C SER A 123 -22.60 34.76 -17.46
N PRO A 124 -21.32 34.34 -17.34
CA PRO A 124 -20.64 33.32 -18.14
C PRO A 124 -21.04 31.89 -17.74
N ALA A 125 -21.08 30.98 -18.73
CA ALA A 125 -21.36 29.56 -18.49
C ALA A 125 -20.32 28.91 -17.55
N ILE A 126 -19.07 29.36 -17.64
CA ILE A 126 -17.99 28.96 -16.73
C ILE A 126 -17.79 30.07 -15.70
N ASP A 127 -18.16 29.78 -14.46
CA ASP A 127 -17.92 30.68 -13.33
C ASP A 127 -16.44 30.57 -12.87
N PRO A 128 -15.67 31.67 -12.88
CA PRO A 128 -14.29 31.69 -12.37
C PRO A 128 -14.18 31.20 -10.92
N LEU A 129 -15.19 31.47 -10.08
CA LEU A 129 -15.19 31.05 -8.69
C LEU A 129 -15.33 29.53 -8.57
N ALA A 130 -16.18 28.92 -9.41
CA ALA A 130 -16.31 27.47 -9.46
C ALA A 130 -15.06 26.76 -9.97
N VAL A 131 -14.37 27.34 -10.95
CA VAL A 131 -13.05 26.86 -11.41
C VAL A 131 -12.05 26.92 -10.26
N MET A 132 -11.98 28.03 -9.53
CA MET A 132 -11.04 28.21 -8.43
C MET A 132 -11.31 27.21 -7.29
N ILE A 133 -12.57 27.02 -6.89
CA ILE A 133 -12.95 26.03 -5.87
C ILE A 133 -12.63 24.61 -6.36
N GLY A 134 -13.00 24.26 -7.59
CA GLY A 134 -12.75 22.94 -8.17
C GLY A 134 -11.25 22.62 -8.23
N ALA A 135 -10.45 23.56 -8.72
CA ALA A 135 -8.99 23.43 -8.77
C ALA A 135 -8.38 23.32 -7.36
N GLY A 136 -8.86 24.12 -6.40
CA GLY A 136 -8.43 24.05 -5.00
C GLY A 136 -8.69 22.68 -4.38
N LEU A 137 -9.89 22.13 -4.57
CA LEU A 137 -10.26 20.80 -4.08
C LEU A 137 -9.43 19.69 -4.71
N ILE A 138 -9.23 19.73 -6.03
CA ILE A 138 -8.37 18.76 -6.74
C ILE A 138 -6.93 18.87 -6.23
N GLY A 139 -6.40 20.09 -6.11
CA GLY A 139 -5.06 20.36 -5.57
C GLY A 139 -4.88 19.80 -4.17
N THR A 140 -5.84 20.03 -3.27
CA THR A 140 -5.84 19.46 -1.91
C THR A 140 -5.87 17.93 -1.95
N GLY A 141 -6.68 17.31 -2.81
CA GLY A 141 -6.68 15.85 -2.99
C GLY A 141 -5.30 15.30 -3.40
N LEU A 142 -4.61 15.98 -4.32
CA LEU A 142 -3.25 15.62 -4.74
C LEU A 142 -2.22 15.81 -3.62
N LEU A 143 -2.35 16.87 -2.81
CA LEU A 143 -1.50 17.09 -1.64
C LEU A 143 -1.69 16.00 -0.58
N ILE A 144 -2.93 15.62 -0.29
CA ILE A 144 -3.26 14.52 0.63
C ILE A 144 -2.59 13.22 0.16
N LYS A 145 -2.68 12.91 -1.14
CA LYS A 145 -2.01 11.76 -1.75
C LYS A 145 -0.50 11.77 -1.48
N GLN A 146 0.14 12.94 -1.64
CA GLN A 146 1.58 13.08 -1.44
C GLN A 146 1.98 12.93 0.04
N ILE A 147 1.21 13.51 0.95
CA ILE A 147 1.45 13.43 2.41
C ILE A 147 1.24 12.00 2.92
N GLY A 148 0.32 11.23 2.31
CA GLY A 148 0.07 9.83 2.64
C GLY A 148 1.24 8.88 2.37
N ILE A 149 2.25 9.30 1.58
CA ILE A 149 3.42 8.48 1.27
C ILE A 149 4.42 8.53 2.43
N LYS A 150 4.51 7.43 3.17
CA LYS A 150 5.46 7.32 4.27
C LYS A 150 6.84 6.91 3.74
N ARG A 151 7.83 7.79 3.92
CA ARG A 151 9.23 7.55 3.52
C ARG A 151 10.05 7.10 4.73
N ILE A 152 10.59 5.89 4.69
CA ILE A 152 11.42 5.31 5.75
C ILE A 152 12.85 5.21 5.24
N ARG A 153 13.73 6.06 5.76
CA ARG A 153 15.18 5.93 5.56
C ARG A 153 15.74 4.90 6.54
N ILE A 154 16.49 3.94 6.03
CA ILE A 154 17.12 2.86 6.81
C ILE A 154 18.36 3.45 7.50
N ASN A 155 18.47 3.23 8.81
CA ASN A 155 19.56 3.69 9.66
C ASN A 155 19.69 2.78 10.90
N GLY A 156 20.63 3.02 11.80
CA GLY A 156 20.84 2.15 12.97
C GLY A 156 19.60 1.92 13.87
N ARG A 157 18.58 2.80 13.82
CA ARG A 157 17.33 2.66 14.59
C ARG A 157 16.16 2.05 13.78
N LYS A 158 16.37 1.84 12.49
CA LYS A 158 15.37 1.39 11.52
C LYS A 158 16.00 0.32 10.63
N HIS A 159 15.77 -0.94 10.97
CA HIS A 159 16.36 -2.07 10.29
C HIS A 159 15.29 -2.91 9.57
N LEU A 160 15.75 -3.65 8.57
CA LEU A 160 14.94 -4.58 7.80
C LEU A 160 15.28 -5.98 8.28
N LYS A 161 14.26 -6.84 8.40
CA LYS A 161 14.43 -8.25 8.71
C LYS A 161 13.46 -9.06 7.86
N ILE A 162 13.94 -10.13 7.26
CA ILE A 162 13.07 -11.12 6.62
C ILE A 162 12.74 -12.17 7.66
N ILE A 163 11.45 -12.48 7.79
CA ILE A 163 10.95 -13.51 8.69
C ILE A 163 10.33 -14.63 7.85
N ASP A 164 10.78 -15.84 8.14
CA ASP A 164 10.16 -17.06 7.65
C ASP A 164 9.29 -17.62 8.79
N LEU A 165 7.99 -17.73 8.54
CA LEU A 165 7.02 -18.27 9.50
C LEU A 165 6.91 -19.80 9.40
N ASN A 166 7.78 -20.46 8.63
CA ASN A 166 7.78 -21.91 8.52
C ASN A 166 8.43 -22.55 9.77
N LEU A 167 7.57 -23.13 10.64
CA LEU A 167 7.97 -23.68 11.93
C LEU A 167 8.99 -24.83 11.83
N ASN A 168 9.01 -25.56 10.71
CA ASN A 168 9.93 -26.68 10.49
C ASN A 168 11.40 -26.23 10.37
N ASN A 169 11.66 -24.98 9.96
CA ASN A 169 13.00 -24.44 9.82
C ASN A 169 13.59 -23.93 11.15
N LEU A 170 12.78 -23.87 12.22
CA LEU A 170 13.21 -23.41 13.55
C LEU A 170 13.79 -24.54 14.41
N SER A 171 13.50 -25.80 14.10
CA SER A 171 14.02 -26.99 14.78
C SER A 171 15.41 -27.43 14.32
N GLU A 172 15.95 -26.85 13.25
CA GLU A 172 17.24 -27.23 12.67
C GLU A 172 18.37 -26.21 12.94
N LYS A 173 18.14 -25.19 13.77
CA LYS A 173 19.25 -24.36 14.23
C LYS A 173 20.04 -25.10 15.33
N PRO A 174 21.34 -25.39 15.13
CA PRO A 174 22.20 -25.93 16.18
C PRO A 174 22.40 -24.95 17.33
#